data_AF-A0A2G4JDP4-F1
#
_entry.id   AF-A0A2G4JDP4-F1
#
_cell.length_a   1.000
_cell.length_b   1.000
_cell.length_c   1.000
_cell.angle_alpha   90.00
_cell.angle_beta   90.00
_cell.angle_gamma   90.00
#
_symmetry.space_group_name_H-M   'P 1'
#
loop_
_entity.id
_entity.type
_entity.pdbx_description
1 polymer ?
#
loop_
_entity_poly.entity_id
_entity_poly.type
_entity_poly.pdbx_seq_one_letter_code
_entity_poly.pdbx_strand_id
1 'polypeptide(L)'
;MKKISMVIIGIIFIGMIHTVSGQLDNKKKIETELIVTDEQKIILFGSFALIVICLFVYLARDIILRRKTPYDFTEFDSKKDKTYEKYHSDWTDDYEPIGSKNISEEENEFRITSKNSSLPDYYKILEISQNASSVEIKNQYRILAKKIHPDKNKSKKSEEIMVQINKAYEILSNEELRKKYDRYFKKN
;
A
#
# COMPACT_ATOMS: atom_id res chain seq x y z
N MET A 1 21.57 -0.03 34.64
CA MET A 1 22.27 0.77 33.61
C MET A 1 22.20 2.29 33.85
N LYS A 2 21.03 2.90 34.13
CA LYS A 2 20.93 4.37 34.33
C LYS A 2 21.76 4.94 35.51
N LYS A 3 21.89 4.20 36.62
CA LYS A 3 22.63 4.67 37.82
C LYS A 3 24.16 4.70 37.62
N ILE A 4 24.72 3.74 36.87
CA ILE A 4 26.17 3.65 36.62
C ILE A 4 26.63 4.77 35.67
N SER A 5 25.80 5.12 34.68
CA SER A 5 26.07 6.23 33.76
C SER A 5 26.14 7.59 34.46
N MET A 6 25.28 7.86 35.45
CA MET A 6 25.31 9.13 36.20
C MET A 6 26.61 9.31 37.02
N VAL A 7 27.13 8.23 37.61
CA VAL A 7 28.34 8.28 38.44
C VAL A 7 29.58 8.58 37.57
N ILE A 8 29.66 7.99 36.38
CA ILE A 8 30.77 8.22 35.45
C ILE A 8 30.79 9.67 34.94
N ILE A 9 29.63 10.26 34.67
CA ILE A 9 29.50 11.65 34.24
C ILE A 9 29.94 12.62 35.34
N GLY A 10 29.63 12.33 36.61
CA GLY A 10 30.06 13.14 37.75
C GLY A 10 31.59 13.18 37.93
N ILE A 11 32.27 12.04 37.72
CA ILE A 11 33.74 11.95 37.84
C ILE A 11 34.43 12.79 36.75
N ILE A 12 33.91 12.77 35.52
CA ILE A 12 34.43 13.57 34.40
C ILE A 12 34.26 15.07 34.69
N PHE A 13 33.13 15.48 35.27
CA PHE A 13 32.87 16.89 35.60
C PHE A 13 33.80 17.42 36.70
N ILE A 14 34.15 16.60 37.69
CA ILE A 14 35.08 16.96 38.77
C ILE A 14 36.53 17.10 38.26
N GLY A 15 36.94 16.27 37.29
CA GLY A 15 38.25 16.36 36.66
C GLY A 15 38.46 17.65 35.84
N MET A 16 37.40 18.12 35.17
CA MET A 16 37.42 19.38 34.40
C MET A 16 37.55 20.62 35.29
N ILE A 17 37.06 20.58 36.53
CA ILE A 17 37.14 21.74 37.45
C ILE A 17 38.58 21.95 37.96
N HIS A 18 39.36 20.88 38.12
CA HIS A 18 40.74 20.98 38.62
C HIS A 18 41.72 21.62 37.62
N THR A 19 41.48 21.48 36.30
CA THR A 19 42.37 22.08 35.29
C THR A 19 42.18 23.59 35.15
N VAL A 20 40.99 24.11 35.45
CA VAL A 20 40.67 25.56 35.34
C VAL A 20 41.37 26.38 36.42
N SER A 21 41.54 25.83 37.63
CA SER A 21 42.20 26.55 38.73
C SER A 21 43.71 26.75 38.52
N GLY A 22 44.35 25.97 37.64
CA GLY A 22 45.79 26.07 37.36
C GLY A 22 46.22 27.24 36.47
N GLN A 23 45.27 27.98 35.87
CA GLN A 23 45.58 29.08 34.94
C GLN A 23 45.40 30.50 35.52
N LEU A 24 45.04 30.63 36.80
CA LEU A 24 44.74 31.94 37.40
C LEU A 24 45.96 32.74 37.88
N ASP A 25 47.12 32.11 38.09
CA ASP A 25 48.29 32.80 38.67
C ASP A 25 49.13 33.60 37.66
N ASN A 26 48.94 33.42 36.35
CA ASN A 26 49.75 34.11 35.33
C ASN A 26 49.11 35.39 34.74
N LYS A 27 47.97 35.84 35.27
CA LYS A 27 47.16 36.91 34.67
C LYS A 27 47.13 38.20 35.51
N LYS A 28 48.30 38.70 35.93
CA LYS A 28 48.41 40.04 36.54
C LYS A 28 49.25 41.03 35.74
N LYS A 29 49.68 40.67 34.53
CA LYS A 29 50.38 41.58 33.62
C LYS A 29 49.83 41.40 32.21
N ILE A 30 49.51 42.52 31.56
CA ILE A 30 49.21 42.71 30.12
C ILE A 30 47.72 42.70 29.76
N GLU A 31 47.14 43.91 29.93
CA GLU A 31 46.40 44.72 28.94
C GLU A 31 45.14 44.22 28.23
N THR A 32 44.23 45.17 28.03
CA THR A 32 42.86 45.08 27.52
C THR A 32 42.77 44.81 26.01
N GLU A 33 43.44 43.77 25.53
CA GLU A 33 43.12 43.15 24.25
C GLU A 33 43.14 41.62 24.43
N LEU A 34 41.96 41.00 24.31
CA LEU A 34 41.82 39.54 24.29
C LEU A 34 42.36 39.01 22.95
N ILE A 35 43.68 38.95 22.82
CA ILE A 35 44.35 38.29 21.71
C ILE A 35 44.26 36.78 21.97
N VAL A 36 43.21 36.15 21.46
CA VAL A 36 43.04 34.69 21.55
C VAL A 36 44.06 34.04 20.63
N THR A 37 44.99 33.29 21.22
CA THR A 37 45.99 32.51 20.48
C THR A 37 45.32 31.42 19.65
N ASP A 38 45.93 31.04 18.52
CA ASP A 38 45.30 30.05 17.62
C ASP A 38 45.09 28.68 18.29
N GLU A 39 45.95 28.33 19.25
CA GLU A 39 45.76 27.14 20.11
C GLU A 39 44.50 27.23 20.97
N GLN A 40 44.23 28.38 21.58
CA GLN A 40 43.01 28.60 22.37
C GLN A 40 41.75 28.58 21.50
N LYS A 41 41.82 29.07 20.25
CA LYS A 41 40.71 28.96 19.30
C LYS A 41 40.41 27.50 18.98
N ILE A 42 41.43 26.69 18.71
CA ILE A 42 41.26 25.26 18.42
C ILE A 42 40.59 24.55 19.61
N ILE A 43 41.02 24.83 20.85
CA ILE A 43 40.41 24.25 22.05
C ILE A 43 38.95 24.73 22.21
N LEU A 44 38.68 26.02 21.98
CA LEU A 44 37.32 26.58 22.07
C LEU A 44 36.38 25.93 21.05
N PHE A 45 36.78 25.90 19.77
CA PHE A 45 35.98 25.29 18.69
C PHE A 45 35.81 23.78 18.89
N GLY A 46 36.84 23.09 19.37
CA GLY A 46 36.77 21.67 19.72
C GLY A 46 35.76 21.41 20.84
N SER A 47 35.77 22.21 21.90
CA SER A 47 34.81 22.09 23.00
C SER A 47 33.38 22.40 22.56
N PHE A 48 33.19 23.43 21.74
CA PHE A 48 31.89 23.79 21.17
C PHE A 48 31.34 22.68 20.27
N ALA A 49 32.18 22.11 19.39
CA ALA A 49 31.79 20.99 18.54
C ALA A 49 31.37 19.76 19.37
N LEU A 50 32.10 19.46 20.45
CA LEU A 50 31.77 18.35 21.35
C LEU A 50 30.43 18.56 22.07
N ILE A 51 30.15 19.78 22.52
CA ILE A 51 28.84 20.15 23.11
C ILE A 51 27.71 19.97 22.10
N VAL A 52 27.90 20.43 20.86
CA VAL A 52 26.90 20.28 19.79
C VAL A 52 26.65 18.80 19.49
N ILE A 53 27.69 17.97 19.39
CA ILE A 53 27.56 16.53 19.17
C ILE A 53 26.80 15.87 20.34
N CYS A 54 27.13 16.21 21.59
CA CYS A 54 26.42 15.71 22.77
C CYS A 54 24.94 16.10 22.75
N LEU A 55 24.61 17.33 22.33
CA LEU A 55 23.24 17.81 22.20
C LEU A 55 22.46 17.03 21.12
N PHE A 56 23.08 16.76 19.97
CA PHE A 56 22.49 15.93 18.93
C PHE A 56 22.25 14.50 19.41
N VAL A 57 23.21 13.88 20.10
CA VAL A 57 23.04 12.54 20.68
C VAL A 57 21.96 12.52 21.75
N TYR A 58 21.83 13.59 22.55
CA TYR A 58 20.77 13.73 23.54
C TYR A 58 19.38 13.82 22.91
N LEU A 59 19.22 14.63 21.85
CA LEU A 59 17.97 14.72 21.09
C LEU A 59 17.63 13.40 20.38
N ALA A 60 18.64 12.74 19.80
CA ALA A 60 18.48 11.46 19.13
C ALA A 60 18.39 10.26 20.10
N ARG A 61 18.52 10.49 21.42
CA ARG A 61 18.56 9.42 22.43
C ARG A 61 17.33 8.52 22.34
N ASP A 62 16.15 9.11 22.17
CA ASP A 62 14.90 8.36 22.16
C ASP A 62 14.67 7.60 20.84
N ILE A 63 15.42 7.94 19.78
CA ILE A 63 15.45 7.21 18.50
C ILE A 63 16.46 6.06 18.58
N ILE A 64 17.69 6.34 19.05
CA ILE A 64 18.80 5.37 19.09
C ILE A 64 18.62 4.35 20.23
N LEU A 65 18.20 4.80 21.41
CA LEU A 65 18.00 3.96 22.61
C LEU A 65 16.52 3.62 22.83
N ARG A 66 15.71 3.63 21.76
CA ARG A 66 14.32 3.18 21.84
C ARG A 66 14.31 1.73 22.30
N ARG A 67 13.76 1.47 23.49
CA ARG A 67 13.53 0.10 23.95
C ARG A 67 12.49 -0.53 23.03
N LYS A 68 12.88 -1.61 22.36
CA LYS A 68 11.96 -2.42 21.57
C LYS A 68 10.82 -2.85 22.47
N THR A 69 9.60 -2.53 22.05
CA THR A 69 8.38 -2.93 22.77
C THR A 69 8.11 -4.41 22.47
N PRO A 70 7.33 -5.12 23.29
CA PRO A 70 6.88 -6.49 22.97
C PRO A 70 6.26 -6.57 21.56
N TYR A 71 5.64 -5.48 21.09
CA TYR A 71 5.11 -5.35 19.74
C TYR A 71 6.16 -5.41 18.63
N ASP A 72 7.41 -5.04 18.89
CA ASP A 72 8.48 -5.08 17.89
C ASP A 72 9.01 -6.51 17.66
N PHE A 73 8.90 -7.41 18.64
CA PHE A 73 9.42 -8.78 18.58
C PHE A 73 8.44 -9.80 17.99
N THR A 74 7.15 -9.56 18.13
CA THR A 74 6.11 -10.45 17.61
C THR A 74 5.78 -10.09 16.16
N GLU A 75 5.56 -11.11 15.34
CA GLU A 75 5.11 -10.97 13.97
C GLU A 75 3.59 -10.88 13.95
N PHE A 76 3.06 -9.69 14.28
CA PHE A 76 1.62 -9.45 14.21
C PHE A 76 1.16 -9.32 12.77
N ASP A 77 -0.07 -9.75 12.49
CA ASP A 77 -0.72 -9.60 11.19
C ASP A 77 -0.74 -8.12 10.74
N SER A 78 -0.87 -7.18 11.69
CA SER A 78 -0.76 -5.74 11.41
C SER A 78 0.59 -5.26 10.84
N LYS A 79 1.65 -6.08 10.89
CA LYS A 79 2.95 -5.82 10.25
C LYS A 79 3.07 -6.48 8.88
N LYS A 80 2.32 -7.56 8.64
CA LYS A 80 2.20 -8.20 7.34
C LYS A 80 1.16 -7.42 6.54
N ASP A 81 1.66 -6.44 5.78
CA ASP A 81 0.92 -5.65 4.80
C ASP A 81 -0.16 -4.70 5.33
N LYS A 82 0.13 -3.40 5.28
CA LYS A 82 -0.90 -2.33 5.44
C LYS A 82 -1.89 -2.28 4.27
N THR A 83 -1.58 -2.99 3.19
CA THR A 83 -2.30 -2.98 1.91
C THR A 83 -3.36 -4.05 1.82
N TYR A 84 -3.45 -4.98 2.77
CA TYR A 84 -4.49 -6.00 2.78
C TYR A 84 -5.26 -5.96 4.11
N GLU A 85 -6.49 -5.45 4.01
CA GLU A 85 -7.64 -5.83 4.84
C GLU A 85 -7.77 -5.32 6.29
N LYS A 86 -8.32 -4.10 6.39
CA LYS A 86 -9.27 -3.77 7.48
C LYS A 86 -10.66 -3.35 6.98
N TYR A 87 -10.80 -3.08 5.69
CA TYR A 87 -12.05 -2.66 5.05
C TYR A 87 -12.28 -3.40 3.72
N HIS A 88 -11.96 -4.69 3.67
CA HIS A 88 -12.67 -5.55 2.70
C HIS A 88 -13.97 -5.97 3.38
N SER A 89 -14.99 -5.12 3.27
CA SER A 89 -16.34 -5.64 3.26
C SER A 89 -16.48 -6.53 2.04
N ASP A 90 -17.15 -7.67 2.15
CA ASP A 90 -17.58 -8.56 1.05
C ASP A 90 -18.55 -7.87 0.03
N TRP A 91 -18.37 -6.57 -0.18
CA TRP A 91 -19.17 -5.63 -0.96
C TRP A 91 -18.27 -4.76 -1.86
N THR A 92 -17.02 -5.17 -2.12
CA THR A 92 -16.06 -4.38 -2.93
C THR A 92 -15.21 -5.28 -3.85
N ASP A 93 -15.75 -6.41 -4.30
CA ASP A 93 -15.17 -7.15 -5.44
C ASP A 93 -15.38 -6.40 -6.77
N ASP A 94 -16.02 -5.22 -6.74
CA ASP A 94 -16.43 -4.41 -7.88
C ASP A 94 -15.45 -3.26 -8.23
N TYR A 95 -14.32 -3.09 -7.52
CA TYR A 95 -13.44 -1.93 -7.72
C TYR A 95 -12.33 -2.19 -8.74
N GLU A 96 -12.50 -1.66 -9.96
CA GLU A 96 -11.45 -1.63 -10.99
C GLU A 96 -10.29 -0.68 -10.62
N PRO A 97 -9.02 -1.08 -10.77
CA PRO A 97 -7.87 -0.24 -10.46
C PRO A 97 -7.63 0.83 -11.54
N ILE A 98 -7.71 2.10 -11.16
CA ILE A 98 -7.36 3.24 -12.00
C ILE A 98 -5.84 3.43 -11.95
N GLY A 99 -5.08 2.95 -12.96
CA GLY A 99 -3.75 3.51 -13.22
C GLY A 99 -2.56 2.60 -13.61
N SER A 100 -2.73 1.44 -14.25
CA SER A 100 -1.59 0.72 -14.83
C SER A 100 -1.91 0.17 -16.21
N LYS A 101 -1.77 1.02 -17.25
CA LYS A 101 -2.00 0.70 -18.68
C LYS A 101 -2.98 -0.47 -18.85
N ASN A 102 -4.20 -0.22 -18.38
CA ASN A 102 -5.20 -1.23 -18.08
C ASN A 102 -5.54 -1.99 -19.37
N ILE A 103 -4.98 -3.19 -19.54
CA ILE A 103 -5.77 -4.22 -20.20
C ILE A 103 -6.93 -4.39 -19.23
N SER A 104 -8.14 -3.97 -19.60
CA SER A 104 -9.29 -4.06 -18.70
C SER A 104 -9.36 -5.49 -18.16
N GLU A 105 -9.76 -5.64 -16.90
CA GLU A 105 -9.93 -6.98 -16.31
C GLU A 105 -10.85 -7.81 -17.20
N GLU A 106 -11.86 -7.18 -17.79
CA GLU A 106 -12.70 -7.70 -18.87
C GLU A 106 -11.91 -8.21 -20.09
N GLU A 107 -10.89 -7.47 -20.56
CA GLU A 107 -10.08 -7.88 -21.71
C GLU A 107 -9.11 -9.03 -21.36
N ASN A 108 -8.60 -9.08 -20.13
CA ASN A 108 -7.84 -10.23 -19.64
C ASN A 108 -8.74 -11.47 -19.48
N GLU A 109 -9.91 -11.33 -18.87
CA GLU A 109 -10.89 -12.41 -18.67
C GLU A 109 -11.41 -12.92 -20.01
N PHE A 110 -11.67 -12.02 -20.96
CA PHE A 110 -12.05 -12.38 -22.32
C PHE A 110 -10.91 -13.10 -23.06
N ARG A 111 -9.66 -12.67 -22.92
CA ARG A 111 -8.49 -13.37 -23.48
C ARG A 111 -8.32 -14.76 -22.88
N ILE A 112 -8.52 -14.91 -21.57
CA ILE A 112 -8.43 -16.20 -20.86
C ILE A 112 -9.56 -17.13 -21.32
N THR A 113 -10.80 -16.63 -21.33
CA THR A 113 -11.99 -17.34 -21.82
C THR A 113 -11.86 -17.75 -23.29
N SER A 114 -11.28 -16.91 -24.14
CA SER A 114 -11.03 -17.23 -25.55
C SER A 114 -10.00 -18.34 -25.77
N LYS A 115 -9.10 -18.53 -24.80
CA LYS A 115 -8.00 -19.51 -24.86
C LYS A 115 -8.43 -20.87 -24.32
N ASN A 116 -9.38 -20.90 -23.39
CA ASN A 116 -10.03 -22.12 -22.92
C ASN A 116 -11.10 -22.51 -23.94
N SER A 117 -10.89 -23.63 -24.63
CA SER A 117 -11.61 -24.10 -25.82
C SER A 117 -13.08 -24.51 -25.62
N SER A 118 -13.85 -23.77 -24.82
CA SER A 118 -15.29 -23.99 -24.65
C SER A 118 -16.02 -22.65 -24.44
N LEU A 119 -16.04 -21.80 -25.47
CA LEU A 119 -16.93 -20.64 -25.49
C LEU A 119 -18.39 -21.16 -25.55
N PRO A 120 -19.25 -20.85 -24.56
CA PRO A 120 -20.65 -21.22 -24.66
C PRO A 120 -21.34 -20.45 -25.80
N ASP A 121 -22.32 -21.11 -26.44
CA ASP A 121 -23.08 -20.55 -27.54
C ASP A 121 -24.18 -19.61 -26.99
N TYR A 122 -23.89 -18.31 -26.93
CA TYR A 122 -24.79 -17.30 -26.36
C TYR A 122 -26.05 -17.10 -27.20
N TYR A 123 -25.99 -17.37 -28.51
CA TYR A 123 -27.16 -17.31 -29.38
C TYR A 123 -28.14 -18.44 -29.03
N LYS A 124 -27.62 -19.65 -28.75
CA LYS A 124 -28.45 -20.77 -28.26
C LYS A 124 -29.00 -20.51 -26.86
N ILE A 125 -28.22 -19.92 -25.94
CA ILE A 125 -28.68 -19.62 -24.58
C ILE A 125 -29.86 -18.64 -24.59
N LEU A 126 -29.84 -17.64 -25.49
CA LEU A 126 -30.94 -16.70 -25.66
C LEU A 126 -32.04 -17.19 -26.63
N GLU A 127 -31.91 -18.40 -27.17
CA GLU A 127 -32.85 -18.99 -28.14
C GLU A 127 -33.11 -18.11 -29.37
N ILE A 128 -32.05 -17.45 -29.88
CA ILE A 128 -32.11 -16.52 -31.01
C ILE A 128 -31.21 -16.96 -32.18
N SER A 129 -31.53 -16.44 -33.36
CA SER A 129 -30.66 -16.56 -34.52
C SER A 129 -29.42 -15.67 -34.41
N GLN A 130 -28.31 -16.06 -35.03
CA GLN A 130 -27.09 -15.25 -35.14
C GLN A 130 -27.34 -13.91 -35.86
N ASN A 131 -28.37 -13.84 -36.70
CA ASN A 131 -28.78 -12.64 -37.44
C ASN A 131 -29.80 -11.77 -36.67
N ALA A 132 -30.08 -12.09 -35.40
CA ALA A 132 -31.05 -11.35 -34.60
C ALA A 132 -30.65 -9.87 -34.41
N SER A 133 -31.67 -9.01 -34.45
CA SER A 133 -31.53 -7.57 -34.20
C SER A 133 -31.38 -7.29 -32.70
N SER A 134 -30.79 -6.14 -32.34
CA SER A 134 -30.63 -5.71 -30.94
C SER A 134 -31.98 -5.64 -30.19
N VAL A 135 -33.04 -5.28 -30.90
CA VAL A 135 -34.42 -5.24 -30.36
C VAL A 135 -34.91 -6.65 -30.01
N GLU A 136 -34.61 -7.63 -30.86
CA GLU A 136 -35.01 -9.03 -30.67
C GLU A 136 -34.25 -9.66 -29.50
N ILE A 137 -32.93 -9.41 -29.41
CA ILE A 137 -32.07 -9.82 -28.29
C ILE A 137 -32.64 -9.32 -26.96
N LYS A 138 -33.00 -8.03 -26.89
CA LYS A 138 -33.59 -7.40 -25.69
C LYS A 138 -34.97 -7.97 -25.34
N ASN A 139 -35.79 -8.24 -26.34
CA ASN A 139 -37.12 -8.82 -26.12
C ASN A 139 -37.03 -10.26 -25.60
N GLN A 140 -36.17 -11.09 -26.19
CA GLN A 140 -35.99 -12.47 -25.73
C GLN A 140 -35.38 -12.55 -24.34
N TYR A 141 -34.37 -11.73 -24.06
CA TYR A 141 -33.83 -11.60 -22.72
C TYR A 141 -34.91 -11.32 -21.67
N ARG A 142 -35.82 -10.37 -21.94
CA ARG A 142 -36.93 -10.05 -21.02
C ARG A 142 -37.89 -11.23 -20.80
N ILE A 143 -38.18 -12.00 -21.85
CA ILE A 143 -39.07 -13.17 -21.77
C ILE A 143 -38.41 -14.26 -20.93
N LEU A 144 -37.15 -14.58 -21.21
CA LEU A 144 -36.37 -15.60 -20.50
C LEU A 144 -36.12 -15.22 -19.04
N ALA A 145 -35.75 -13.96 -18.77
CA ALA A 145 -35.54 -13.45 -17.43
C ALA A 145 -36.81 -13.57 -16.58
N LYS A 146 -37.99 -13.23 -17.13
CA LYS A 146 -39.27 -13.35 -16.43
C LYS A 146 -39.66 -14.81 -16.14
N LYS A 147 -39.24 -15.75 -16.99
CA LYS A 147 -39.52 -17.20 -16.87
C LYS A 147 -38.61 -17.86 -15.82
N ILE A 148 -37.33 -17.47 -15.78
CA ILE A 148 -36.30 -18.11 -14.95
C ILE A 148 -36.04 -17.36 -13.64
N HIS A 149 -36.60 -16.16 -13.44
CA HIS A 149 -36.34 -15.32 -12.27
C HIS A 149 -36.34 -16.11 -10.94
N PRO A 150 -35.26 -16.03 -10.13
CA PRO A 150 -35.10 -16.87 -8.93
C PRO A 150 -36.21 -16.64 -7.89
N ASP A 151 -36.80 -15.43 -7.87
CA ASP A 151 -37.96 -15.11 -7.03
C ASP A 151 -39.19 -15.98 -7.35
N LYS A 152 -39.41 -16.28 -8.65
CA LYS A 152 -40.54 -17.11 -9.10
C LYS A 152 -40.23 -18.59 -9.09
N ASN A 153 -38.97 -18.97 -9.31
CA ASN A 153 -38.55 -20.36 -9.35
C ASN A 153 -37.31 -20.55 -8.47
N LYS A 154 -37.53 -20.89 -7.19
CA LYS A 154 -36.50 -20.99 -6.14
C LYS A 154 -35.57 -22.22 -6.25
N SER A 155 -35.42 -22.79 -7.45
CA SER A 155 -34.50 -23.90 -7.67
C SER A 155 -33.07 -23.39 -7.87
N LYS A 156 -32.05 -24.11 -7.36
CA LYS A 156 -30.63 -23.77 -7.60
C LYS A 156 -30.28 -23.70 -9.10
N LYS A 157 -30.96 -24.51 -9.93
CA LYS A 157 -30.78 -24.51 -11.38
C LYS A 157 -31.25 -23.21 -12.03
N SER A 158 -32.26 -22.55 -11.47
CA SER A 158 -32.78 -21.29 -12.00
C SER A 158 -31.74 -20.17 -11.90
N GLU A 159 -30.99 -20.15 -10.80
CA GLU A 159 -29.91 -19.19 -10.57
C GLU A 159 -28.77 -19.39 -11.59
N GLU A 160 -28.30 -20.62 -11.75
CA GLU A 160 -27.26 -20.96 -12.74
C GLU A 160 -27.67 -20.60 -14.17
N ILE A 161 -28.90 -20.90 -14.57
CA ILE A 161 -29.42 -20.58 -15.91
C ILE A 161 -29.57 -19.06 -16.07
N MET A 162 -30.02 -18.35 -15.03
CA MET A 162 -30.13 -16.89 -15.08
C MET A 162 -28.77 -16.22 -15.27
N VAL A 163 -27.74 -16.70 -14.57
CA VAL A 163 -26.36 -16.20 -14.73
C VAL A 163 -25.90 -16.37 -16.18
N GLN A 164 -26.19 -17.51 -16.82
CA GLN A 164 -25.85 -17.72 -18.23
C GLN A 164 -26.62 -16.78 -19.18
N ILE A 165 -27.91 -16.57 -18.94
CA ILE A 165 -28.75 -15.66 -19.74
C ILE A 165 -28.25 -14.22 -19.64
N ASN A 166 -27.88 -13.77 -18.43
CA ASN A 166 -27.35 -12.43 -18.20
C ASN A 166 -26.02 -12.23 -18.93
N LYS A 167 -25.08 -13.18 -18.81
CA LYS A 167 -23.79 -13.14 -19.53
C LYS A 167 -23.99 -13.12 -21.05
N ALA A 168 -24.92 -13.93 -21.56
CA ALA A 168 -25.24 -13.94 -22.99
C ALA A 168 -25.77 -12.59 -23.47
N TYR A 169 -26.67 -11.96 -22.70
CA TYR A 169 -27.23 -10.66 -23.02
C TYR A 169 -26.19 -9.53 -22.98
N GLU A 170 -25.32 -9.52 -21.97
CA GLU A 170 -24.25 -8.54 -21.84
C GLU A 170 -23.34 -8.50 -23.07
N ILE A 171 -22.90 -9.68 -23.53
CA ILE A 171 -22.02 -9.82 -24.68
C ILE A 171 -22.74 -9.50 -26.00
N LEU A 172 -23.99 -9.95 -26.17
CA LEU A 172 -24.72 -9.80 -27.44
C LEU A 172 -25.42 -8.44 -27.57
N SER A 173 -25.70 -7.74 -26.47
CA SER A 173 -26.37 -6.43 -26.49
C SER A 173 -25.44 -5.30 -26.91
N ASN A 174 -24.15 -5.37 -26.57
CA ASN A 174 -23.15 -4.41 -27.00
C ASN A 174 -22.55 -4.82 -28.35
N GLU A 175 -22.61 -3.94 -29.34
CA GLU A 175 -22.09 -4.21 -30.69
C GLU A 175 -20.59 -4.51 -30.71
N GLU A 176 -19.79 -3.87 -29.85
CA GLU A 176 -18.34 -4.11 -29.81
C GLU A 176 -18.02 -5.49 -29.22
N LEU A 177 -18.70 -5.86 -28.13
CA LEU A 177 -18.55 -7.17 -27.49
C LEU A 177 -19.08 -8.29 -28.39
N ARG A 178 -20.21 -8.07 -29.09
CA ARG A 178 -20.75 -9.01 -30.07
C ARG A 178 -19.78 -9.25 -31.22
N LYS A 179 -19.20 -8.19 -31.79
CA LYS A 179 -18.18 -8.30 -32.86
C LYS A 179 -16.94 -9.06 -32.38
N LYS A 180 -16.50 -8.82 -31.14
CA LYS A 180 -15.41 -9.58 -30.53
C LYS A 180 -15.81 -11.05 -30.42
N TYR A 181 -16.94 -11.36 -29.78
CA TYR A 181 -17.45 -12.72 -29.62
C TYR A 181 -17.56 -13.48 -30.95
N ASP A 182 -18.19 -12.88 -31.96
CA ASP A 182 -18.36 -13.49 -33.29
C ASP A 182 -17.01 -13.83 -33.96
N ARG A 183 -15.95 -13.04 -33.69
CA ARG A 183 -14.60 -13.29 -34.19
C ARG A 183 -13.98 -14.55 -33.57
N TYR A 184 -14.19 -14.78 -32.27
CA TYR A 184 -13.68 -15.98 -31.59
C TYR A 184 -14.54 -17.20 -31.86
N PHE A 185 -15.86 -17.02 -31.97
CA PHE A 185 -16.80 -18.10 -32.26
C PHE A 185 -16.55 -18.75 -33.64
N LYS A 186 -16.15 -17.96 -34.65
CA LYS A 186 -15.80 -18.47 -36.00
C LYS A 186 -14.44 -19.16 -36.11
N LYS A 187 -13.56 -18.98 -35.11
CA LYS A 187 -12.18 -19.51 -35.16
C LYS A 187 -12.11 -20.99 -34.71
N ASN A 188 -13.15 -21.47 -34.05
CA ASN A 188 -13.34 -22.87 -33.67
C ASN A 188 -14.38 -23.52 -34.60
#